data_AF-A0A938KHZ2-F1
#
_entry.id   AF-A0A938KHZ2-F1
#
_cell.length_a   1.000
_cell.length_b   1.000
_cell.length_c   1.000
_cell.angle_alpha   90.00
_cell.angle_beta   90.00
_cell.angle_gamma   90.00
#
_symmetry.space_group_name_H-M   'P 1'
#
loop_
_entity.id
_entity.type
_entity.pdbx_description
1 polymer ?
#
loop_
_entity_poly.entity_id
_entity_poly.type
_entity_poly.pdbx_seq_one_letter_code
_entity_poly.pdbx_strand_id
1 'polypeptide(L)'
;GPRFALVPLPSIEWRGDERQLCVGSIRRALVTALGAVDRATFGRFVRQLNGRELIDAKTGQPAALLVRQLGTDSVAQRYQQESAVWASVSPVILPGYDDPRKLRRRLQAEASPPLTANEKNEVVRKLDARIEHLLRKAIVQAGYSEALARYAGLEWRSTGYWPGAELVSRYAVPDQHRRFRRLHVRITWRSPDGRPLKVAGPICIGGGRHTGLGLFAALLDDAT
;
A
#
# COMPACT_ATOMS: atom_id res chain seq x y z
N GLY A 1 17.30 -17.12 -2.33
CA GLY A 1 18.08 -16.04 -2.97
C GLY A 1 17.49 -14.69 -2.63
N PRO A 2 18.27 -13.60 -2.70
CA PRO A 2 17.77 -12.26 -2.45
C PRO A 2 16.67 -11.89 -3.45
N ARG A 3 15.59 -11.27 -2.96
CA ARG A 3 14.46 -10.84 -3.79
C ARG A 3 14.54 -9.35 -4.04
N PHE A 4 14.93 -8.96 -5.25
CA PHE A 4 14.79 -7.58 -5.69
C PHE A 4 13.33 -7.29 -5.99
N ALA A 5 12.89 -6.07 -5.66
CA ALA A 5 11.59 -5.56 -6.00
C ALA A 5 11.74 -4.26 -6.78
N LEU A 6 10.96 -4.15 -7.86
CA LEU A 6 10.78 -2.93 -8.61
C LEU A 6 9.41 -2.38 -8.24
N VAL A 7 9.39 -1.33 -7.43
CA VAL A 7 8.15 -0.75 -6.89
C VAL A 7 7.80 0.49 -7.71
N PRO A 8 6.74 0.44 -8.55
CA PRO A 8 6.29 1.63 -9.27
C PRO A 8 5.91 2.72 -8.28
N LEU A 9 6.42 3.94 -8.49
CA LEU A 9 6.10 5.10 -7.70
C LEU A 9 5.14 5.99 -8.51
N PRO A 10 3.86 6.06 -8.12
CA PRO A 10 2.97 7.10 -8.63
C PRO A 10 3.56 8.48 -8.40
N SER A 11 3.31 9.42 -9.31
CA SER A 11 3.69 10.80 -9.06
C SER A 11 2.75 11.40 -8.01
N ILE A 12 3.27 12.25 -7.11
CA ILE A 12 2.46 13.04 -6.18
C ILE A 12 2.72 14.50 -6.52
N GLU A 13 1.81 15.08 -7.30
CA GLU A 13 1.98 16.38 -7.93
C GLU A 13 0.93 17.35 -7.41
N TRP A 14 1.29 18.62 -7.29
CA TRP A 14 0.32 19.68 -7.06
C TRP A 14 -0.58 19.83 -8.28
N ARG A 15 -1.89 19.68 -8.12
CA ARG A 15 -2.88 19.84 -9.19
C ARG A 15 -4.14 20.57 -8.71
N GLY A 16 -4.81 21.23 -9.64
CA GLY A 16 -6.07 21.98 -9.42
C GLY A 16 -5.87 23.39 -8.87
N ASP A 17 -6.92 24.20 -8.95
CA ASP A 17 -6.93 25.60 -8.51
C ASP A 17 -6.76 25.73 -6.99
N GLU A 18 -7.27 24.75 -6.24
CA GLU A 18 -7.13 24.64 -4.78
C GLU A 18 -5.73 24.19 -4.35
N ARG A 19 -4.82 23.91 -5.31
CA ARG A 19 -3.45 23.45 -5.06
C ARG A 19 -3.46 22.28 -4.07
N GLN A 20 -3.88 21.09 -4.49
CA GLN A 20 -3.79 19.90 -3.66
C GLN A 20 -2.80 18.89 -4.22
N LEU A 21 -2.15 18.12 -3.34
CA LEU A 21 -1.29 17.01 -3.76
C LEU A 21 -2.16 15.85 -4.25
N CYS A 22 -1.99 15.49 -5.53
CA CYS A 22 -2.75 14.46 -6.20
C CYS A 22 -1.83 13.32 -6.66
N VAL A 23 -2.30 12.09 -6.50
CA VAL A 23 -1.71 10.90 -7.13
C VAL A 23 -1.94 10.97 -8.63
N GLY A 24 -0.85 10.87 -9.39
CA GLY A 24 -0.83 10.88 -10.84
C GLY A 24 -0.19 9.64 -11.44
N SER A 25 0.16 9.73 -12.72
CA SER A 25 0.77 8.62 -13.46
C SER A 25 2.08 8.15 -12.84
N ILE A 26 2.35 6.85 -12.97
CA ILE A 26 3.64 6.25 -12.62
C ILE A 26 4.66 6.69 -13.68
N ARG A 27 5.72 7.34 -13.23
CA ARG A 27 6.85 7.78 -14.08
C ARG A 27 8.20 7.34 -13.52
N ARG A 28 8.19 6.63 -12.39
CA ARG A 28 9.36 6.27 -11.59
C ARG A 28 9.16 4.87 -11.03
N ALA A 29 10.26 4.20 -10.77
CA ALA A 29 10.25 2.96 -10.03
C ALA A 29 11.39 2.97 -9.01
N LEU A 30 11.07 2.60 -7.77
CA LEU A 30 12.06 2.35 -6.74
C LEU A 30 12.58 0.92 -6.90
N VAL A 31 13.89 0.77 -7.01
CA VAL A 31 14.54 -0.53 -6.88
C VAL A 31 14.87 -0.74 -5.42
N THR A 32 14.42 -1.85 -4.84
CA THR A 32 14.74 -2.23 -3.46
C THR A 32 15.02 -3.72 -3.35
N ALA A 33 15.55 -4.14 -2.21
CA ALA A 33 15.74 -5.54 -1.87
C ALA A 33 14.90 -5.90 -0.65
N LEU A 34 14.27 -7.07 -0.73
CA LEU A 34 13.47 -7.63 0.35
C LEU A 34 14.32 -8.68 1.06
N GLY A 35 14.94 -8.25 2.16
CA GLY A 35 15.94 -9.02 2.90
C GLY A 35 17.35 -8.48 2.73
N ALA A 36 18.32 -9.14 3.35
CA ALA A 36 19.72 -8.72 3.31
C ALA A 36 20.31 -8.94 1.91
N VAL A 37 20.85 -7.87 1.32
CA VAL A 37 21.62 -7.88 0.07
C VAL A 37 22.83 -6.98 0.27
N ASP A 38 24.01 -7.48 -0.10
CA ASP A 38 25.20 -6.66 -0.04
C ASP A 38 25.13 -5.52 -1.07
N ARG A 39 25.72 -4.38 -0.70
CA ARG A 39 25.66 -3.15 -1.48
C ARG A 39 26.27 -3.31 -2.88
N ALA A 40 27.27 -4.17 -3.05
CA ALA A 40 27.93 -4.38 -4.33
C ALA A 40 27.02 -5.15 -5.30
N THR A 41 26.36 -6.21 -4.83
CA THR A 41 25.37 -6.97 -5.60
C THR A 41 24.17 -6.11 -5.97
N PHE A 42 23.63 -5.34 -5.01
CA PHE A 42 22.56 -4.39 -5.30
C PHE A 42 22.98 -3.35 -6.34
N GLY A 43 24.19 -2.79 -6.20
CA GLY A 43 24.74 -1.83 -7.15
C GLY A 43 24.94 -2.39 -8.57
N ARG A 44 25.39 -3.66 -8.70
CA ARG A 44 25.49 -4.33 -10.00
C ARG A 44 24.11 -4.50 -10.65
N PHE A 45 23.11 -4.93 -9.88
CA PHE A 45 21.74 -5.08 -10.37
C PHE A 45 21.18 -3.75 -10.88
N VAL A 46 21.28 -2.68 -10.10
CA VAL A 46 20.82 -1.34 -10.51
C VAL A 46 21.53 -0.85 -11.77
N ARG A 47 22.84 -1.09 -11.91
CA ARG A 47 23.58 -0.73 -13.13
C ARG A 47 23.08 -1.48 -14.37
N GLN A 48 22.69 -2.74 -14.24
CA GLN A 48 22.16 -3.54 -15.35
C GLN A 48 20.78 -3.10 -15.82
N LEU A 49 20.00 -2.44 -14.95
CA LEU A 49 18.70 -1.87 -15.29
C LEU A 49 18.79 -0.55 -16.06
N ASN A 50 19.88 0.21 -15.87
CA ASN A 50 20.03 1.50 -16.54
C ASN A 50 20.17 1.32 -18.06
N GLY A 51 19.38 2.05 -18.83
CA GLY A 51 19.31 1.95 -20.28
C GLY A 51 18.50 0.76 -20.80
N ARG A 52 17.78 0.03 -19.94
CA ARG A 52 16.90 -1.07 -20.38
C ARG A 52 15.53 -0.55 -20.78
N GLU A 53 15.01 -1.07 -21.88
CA GLU A 53 13.64 -0.80 -22.30
C GLU A 53 12.65 -1.61 -21.46
N LEU A 54 11.56 -0.96 -21.07
CA LEU A 54 10.36 -1.63 -20.58
C LEU A 54 9.50 -1.97 -21.79
N ILE A 55 9.26 -3.27 -21.99
CA ILE A 55 8.45 -3.76 -23.11
C ILE A 55 7.00 -3.90 -22.66
N ASP A 56 6.08 -3.36 -23.45
CA ASP A 56 4.65 -3.62 -23.26
C ASP A 56 4.37 -5.09 -23.58
N ALA A 57 3.92 -5.85 -22.58
CA ALA A 57 3.69 -7.29 -22.73
C ALA A 57 2.58 -7.64 -23.73
N LYS A 58 1.69 -6.71 -24.09
CA LYS A 58 0.61 -6.91 -25.06
C LYS A 58 1.06 -6.65 -26.48
N THR A 59 1.85 -5.59 -26.70
CA THR A 59 2.26 -5.17 -28.06
C THR A 59 3.65 -5.66 -28.44
N GLY A 60 4.46 -6.07 -27.46
CA GLY A 60 5.87 -6.42 -27.66
C GLY A 60 6.77 -5.22 -27.97
N GLN A 61 6.26 -4.00 -27.92
CA GLN A 61 6.99 -2.79 -28.27
C GLN A 61 7.61 -2.12 -27.03
N PRO A 62 8.72 -1.38 -27.18
CA PRO A 62 9.25 -0.53 -26.11
C PRO A 62 8.21 0.53 -25.69
N ALA A 63 7.88 0.54 -24.40
CA ALA A 63 6.94 1.48 -23.79
C ALA A 63 7.66 2.61 -23.02
N ALA A 64 8.85 2.34 -22.50
CA ALA A 64 9.68 3.32 -21.78
C ALA A 64 11.14 2.86 -21.69
N LEU A 65 12.03 3.78 -21.32
CA LEU A 65 13.43 3.49 -21.00
C LEU A 65 13.67 3.67 -19.51
N LEU A 66 14.32 2.69 -18.86
CA LEU A 66 14.77 2.82 -17.48
C LEU A 66 16.03 3.66 -17.43
N VAL A 67 15.93 4.83 -16.81
CA VAL A 67 17.07 5.71 -16.57
C VAL A 67 17.23 5.90 -15.07
N ARG A 68 18.47 5.74 -14.59
CA ARG A 68 18.79 6.03 -13.19
C ARG A 68 18.62 7.52 -12.95
N GLN A 69 17.77 7.86 -12.00
CA GLN A 69 17.57 9.25 -11.63
C GLN A 69 18.81 9.83 -10.92
N LEU A 70 19.23 11.01 -11.36
CA LEU A 70 20.32 11.79 -10.79
C LEU A 70 19.73 12.94 -9.97
N GLY A 71 20.30 13.21 -8.79
CA GLY A 71 19.85 14.29 -7.91
C GLY A 71 18.69 13.93 -6.98
N THR A 72 18.19 14.95 -6.27
CA THR A 72 17.07 14.84 -5.33
C THR A 72 15.74 14.86 -6.05
N ASP A 73 14.85 13.95 -5.68
CA ASP A 73 13.50 13.86 -6.22
C ASP A 73 12.48 14.12 -5.11
N SER A 74 11.81 15.27 -5.19
CA SER A 74 10.78 15.67 -4.23
C SER A 74 9.61 14.67 -4.20
N VAL A 75 9.31 13.99 -5.31
CA VAL A 75 8.28 12.96 -5.35
C VAL A 75 8.75 11.72 -4.62
N ALA A 76 9.95 11.23 -4.93
CA ALA A 76 10.52 10.04 -4.27
C ALA A 76 10.73 10.26 -2.76
N GLN A 77 11.01 11.49 -2.35
CA GLN A 77 11.17 11.86 -0.94
C GLN A 77 9.90 11.57 -0.13
N ARG A 78 8.70 11.76 -0.68
CA ARG A 78 7.44 11.43 0.03
C ARG A 78 7.28 9.94 0.32
N TYR A 79 7.98 9.09 -0.40
CA TYR A 79 7.99 7.65 -0.18
C TYR A 79 9.09 7.20 0.77
N GLN A 80 10.09 8.04 1.07
CA GLN A 80 11.29 7.64 1.82
C GLN A 80 11.47 8.41 3.13
N GLN A 81 10.85 9.58 3.26
CA GLN A 81 10.94 10.42 4.45
C GLN A 81 10.39 9.73 5.69
N GLU A 82 10.76 10.26 6.85
CA GLU A 82 10.16 9.87 8.11
C GLU A 82 8.79 10.54 8.28
N SER A 83 7.78 9.76 8.65
CA SER A 83 6.46 10.29 9.04
C SER A 83 5.78 9.36 10.02
N ALA A 84 4.94 9.92 10.89
CA ALA A 84 4.05 9.12 11.73
C ALA A 84 2.80 8.69 10.96
N VAL A 85 2.40 9.41 9.90
CA VAL A 85 1.16 9.17 9.16
C VAL A 85 1.42 8.83 7.70
N TRP A 86 0.96 7.66 7.29
CA TRP A 86 1.15 7.14 5.94
C TRP A 86 -0.19 6.75 5.35
N ALA A 87 -0.39 7.03 4.07
CA ALA A 87 -1.58 6.59 3.36
C ALA A 87 -1.25 5.92 2.03
N SER A 88 -1.99 4.86 1.72
CA SER A 88 -1.69 4.02 0.57
C SER A 88 -2.04 4.73 -0.75
N VAL A 89 -1.08 4.80 -1.66
CA VAL A 89 -1.24 5.32 -3.04
C VAL A 89 -1.63 4.21 -4.01
N SER A 90 -1.39 2.95 -3.63
CA SER A 90 -1.93 1.76 -4.27
C SER A 90 -2.64 0.88 -3.23
N PRO A 91 -3.67 0.11 -3.59
CA PRO A 91 -4.45 -0.66 -2.63
C PRO A 91 -3.62 -1.73 -1.93
N VAL A 92 -3.81 -1.86 -0.63
CA VAL A 92 -3.33 -2.99 0.17
C VAL A 92 -4.21 -4.20 -0.14
N ILE A 93 -3.59 -5.29 -0.57
CA ILE A 93 -4.24 -6.59 -0.67
C ILE A 93 -4.10 -7.31 0.65
N LEU A 94 -5.21 -7.70 1.27
CA LEU A 94 -5.16 -8.45 2.52
C LEU A 94 -4.48 -9.81 2.34
N PRO A 95 -3.62 -10.26 3.29
CA PRO A 95 -2.89 -11.52 3.19
C PRO A 95 -3.74 -12.77 3.45
N GLY A 96 -5.07 -12.65 3.36
CA GLY A 96 -6.01 -13.74 3.62
C GLY A 96 -7.46 -13.29 3.43
N TYR A 97 -8.39 -14.23 3.60
CA TYR A 97 -9.83 -13.95 3.52
C TYR A 97 -10.29 -13.10 4.71
N ASP A 98 -10.93 -11.97 4.39
CA ASP A 98 -11.57 -11.08 5.36
C ASP A 98 -12.94 -11.57 5.82
N ASP A 99 -13.57 -12.42 5.02
CA ASP A 99 -14.88 -13.00 5.34
C ASP A 99 -14.94 -14.51 5.07
N PRO A 100 -14.18 -15.33 5.81
CA PRO A 100 -14.17 -16.79 5.61
C PRO A 100 -15.54 -17.43 5.91
N ARG A 101 -16.39 -16.79 6.73
CA ARG A 101 -17.72 -17.27 7.12
C ARG A 101 -18.84 -16.70 6.26
N LYS A 102 -18.53 -15.95 5.20
CA LYS A 102 -19.49 -15.30 4.28
C LYS A 102 -20.53 -14.43 5.01
N LEU A 103 -20.14 -13.79 6.11
CA LEU A 103 -20.97 -12.92 6.93
C LEU A 103 -21.50 -11.70 6.17
N ARG A 104 -20.76 -11.17 5.20
CA ARG A 104 -21.23 -10.09 4.32
C ARG A 104 -22.49 -10.49 3.55
N ARG A 105 -22.59 -11.75 3.14
CA ARG A 105 -23.80 -12.27 2.48
C ARG A 105 -25.00 -12.24 3.42
N ARG A 106 -24.81 -12.47 4.72
CA ARG A 106 -25.90 -12.38 5.72
C ARG A 106 -26.38 -10.93 5.92
N LEU A 107 -25.52 -9.94 5.70
CA LEU A 107 -25.91 -8.53 5.73
C LEU A 107 -26.70 -8.11 4.47
N GLN A 108 -26.34 -8.67 3.32
CA GLN A 108 -26.94 -8.34 2.01
C GLN A 108 -28.19 -9.14 1.68
N ALA A 109 -28.29 -10.38 2.17
CA ALA A 109 -29.45 -11.21 1.95
C ALA A 109 -30.65 -10.63 2.70
N GLU A 110 -31.82 -10.67 2.07
CA GLU A 110 -33.12 -10.63 2.74
C GLU A 110 -33.24 -11.89 3.61
N ALA A 111 -32.53 -11.90 4.74
CA ALA A 111 -32.59 -12.99 5.68
C ALA A 111 -34.02 -13.08 6.25
N SER A 112 -34.55 -14.29 6.37
CA SER A 112 -35.79 -14.59 7.10
C SER A 112 -35.44 -15.47 8.31
N PRO A 113 -35.62 -14.98 9.55
CA PRO A 113 -36.03 -13.62 9.90
C PRO A 113 -34.95 -12.56 9.60
N PRO A 114 -35.34 -11.29 9.36
CA PRO A 114 -34.40 -10.21 9.10
C PRO A 114 -33.54 -9.94 10.35
N LEU A 115 -32.25 -9.70 10.14
CA LEU A 115 -31.34 -9.34 11.23
C LEU A 115 -31.79 -8.02 11.88
N THR A 116 -31.84 -8.03 13.21
CA THR A 116 -31.99 -6.81 14.01
C THR A 116 -30.81 -5.87 13.81
N ALA A 117 -30.98 -4.59 14.18
CA ALA A 117 -29.90 -3.60 14.11
C ALA A 117 -28.67 -4.04 14.93
N ASN A 118 -28.87 -4.63 16.11
CA ASN A 118 -27.81 -5.12 16.98
C ASN A 118 -27.03 -6.28 16.33
N GLU A 119 -27.72 -7.23 15.70
CA GLU A 119 -27.07 -8.34 14.99
C GLU A 119 -26.29 -7.85 13.76
N LYS A 120 -26.83 -6.88 13.01
CA LYS A 120 -26.11 -6.25 11.89
C LYS A 120 -24.82 -5.57 12.37
N ASN A 121 -24.90 -4.81 13.45
CA ASN A 121 -23.74 -4.14 14.06
C ASN A 121 -22.69 -5.15 14.53
N GLU A 122 -23.10 -6.25 15.15
CA GLU A 122 -22.20 -7.32 15.60
C GLU A 122 -21.49 -8.01 14.43
N VAL A 123 -22.20 -8.24 13.31
CA VAL A 123 -21.59 -8.79 12.10
C VAL A 123 -20.56 -7.82 11.50
N VAL A 124 -20.88 -6.53 11.41
CA VAL A 124 -19.93 -5.51 10.95
C VAL A 124 -18.69 -5.47 11.83
N ARG A 125 -18.86 -5.44 13.17
CA ARG A 125 -17.74 -5.48 14.13
C ARG A 125 -16.83 -6.69 13.92
N LYS A 126 -17.40 -7.88 13.69
CA LYS A 126 -16.62 -9.10 13.40
C LYS A 126 -15.82 -9.01 12.10
N LEU A 127 -16.42 -8.43 11.06
CA LEU A 127 -15.74 -8.21 9.78
C LEU A 127 -14.59 -7.20 9.92
N ASP A 128 -14.83 -6.09 10.62
CA ASP A 128 -13.83 -5.06 10.87
C ASP A 128 -12.66 -5.57 11.72
N ALA A 129 -12.95 -6.28 12.82
CA ALA A 129 -11.91 -6.94 13.63
C ALA A 129 -11.07 -7.92 12.80
N ARG A 130 -11.68 -8.63 11.85
CA ARG A 130 -10.97 -9.53 10.95
C ARG A 130 -10.08 -8.78 9.96
N ILE A 131 -10.55 -7.67 9.40
CA ILE A 131 -9.75 -6.82 8.50
C ILE A 131 -8.56 -6.24 9.27
N GLU A 132 -8.80 -5.69 10.46
CA GLU A 132 -7.75 -5.12 11.30
C GLU A 132 -6.67 -6.17 11.62
N HIS A 133 -7.07 -7.38 12.04
CA HIS A 133 -6.15 -8.48 12.27
C HIS A 133 -5.29 -8.79 11.03
N LEU A 134 -5.89 -8.82 9.83
CA LEU A 134 -5.17 -9.06 8.59
C LEU A 134 -4.22 -7.93 8.21
N LEU A 135 -4.57 -6.67 8.51
CA LEU A 135 -3.69 -5.51 8.30
C LEU A 135 -2.50 -5.54 9.27
N ARG A 136 -2.71 -5.83 10.56
CA ARG A 136 -1.62 -5.99 11.53
C ARG A 136 -0.69 -7.14 11.14
N LYS A 137 -1.25 -8.27 10.69
CA LYS A 137 -0.48 -9.37 10.10
C LYS A 137 0.33 -8.91 8.89
N ALA A 138 -0.24 -8.08 8.02
CA ALA A 138 0.44 -7.57 6.84
C ALA A 138 1.63 -6.66 7.20
N ILE A 139 1.52 -5.86 8.27
CA ILE A 139 2.60 -5.03 8.82
C ILE A 139 3.75 -5.93 9.32
N VAL A 140 3.45 -6.94 10.14
CA VAL A 140 4.48 -7.88 10.63
C VAL A 140 5.15 -8.62 9.47
N GLN A 141 4.37 -9.09 8.49
CA GLN A 141 4.91 -9.75 7.30
C GLN A 141 5.78 -8.84 6.40
N ALA A 142 5.63 -7.53 6.52
CA ALA A 142 6.48 -6.56 5.85
C ALA A 142 7.82 -6.31 6.59
N GLY A 143 8.00 -6.90 7.78
CA GLY A 143 9.25 -6.85 8.55
C GLY A 143 9.21 -5.86 9.72
N TYR A 144 8.09 -5.20 9.96
CA TYR A 144 7.92 -4.35 11.13
C TYR A 144 7.70 -5.19 12.40
N SER A 145 8.10 -4.65 13.55
CA SER A 145 7.97 -5.35 14.84
C SER A 145 6.50 -5.56 15.22
N GLU A 146 6.24 -6.60 16.02
CA GLU A 146 4.91 -6.84 16.57
C GLU A 146 4.40 -5.67 17.41
N ALA A 147 5.29 -5.01 18.15
CA ALA A 147 4.95 -3.83 18.92
C ALA A 147 4.45 -2.70 18.01
N LEU A 148 5.16 -2.41 16.91
CA LEU A 148 4.75 -1.39 15.96
C LEU A 148 3.41 -1.75 15.30
N ALA A 149 3.23 -3.01 14.92
CA ALA A 149 1.98 -3.51 14.35
C ALA A 149 0.82 -3.46 15.34
N ARG A 150 1.06 -3.63 16.64
CA ARG A 150 0.04 -3.59 17.71
C ARG A 150 -0.45 -2.18 18.01
N TYR A 151 0.46 -1.21 18.07
CA TYR A 151 0.11 0.17 18.44
C TYR A 151 -0.22 1.07 17.24
N ALA A 152 -0.01 0.60 16.02
CA ALA A 152 -0.46 1.30 14.82
C ALA A 152 -1.97 1.57 14.86
N GLY A 153 -2.35 2.83 14.64
CA GLY A 153 -3.71 3.23 14.28
C GLY A 153 -3.96 2.91 12.81
N LEU A 154 -5.08 2.25 12.52
CA LEU A 154 -5.41 1.75 11.19
C LEU A 154 -6.79 2.24 10.79
N GLU A 155 -6.87 2.87 9.63
CA GLU A 155 -8.13 3.22 8.98
C GLU A 155 -8.14 2.64 7.57
N TRP A 156 -9.27 2.13 7.12
CA TRP A 156 -9.40 1.54 5.79
C TRP A 156 -10.70 1.92 5.10
N ARG A 157 -10.61 2.06 3.78
CA ARG A 157 -11.78 2.34 2.93
C ARG A 157 -11.55 1.85 1.49
N SER A 158 -12.59 1.89 0.66
CA SER A 158 -12.51 1.51 -0.77
C SER A 158 -12.01 2.63 -1.68
N THR A 159 -12.02 3.88 -1.20
CA THR A 159 -11.55 5.08 -1.89
C THR A 159 -10.14 5.48 -1.43
N GLY A 160 -9.36 6.08 -2.31
CA GLY A 160 -8.03 6.60 -1.95
C GLY A 160 -8.08 7.67 -0.85
N TYR A 161 -7.07 7.72 0.01
CA TYR A 161 -6.84 8.84 0.95
C TYR A 161 -6.20 10.05 0.28
N TRP A 162 -5.50 9.81 -0.83
CA TRP A 162 -4.95 10.83 -1.67
C TRP A 162 -5.97 11.24 -2.75
N PRO A 163 -6.14 12.53 -3.03
CA PRO A 163 -6.77 12.98 -4.27
C PRO A 163 -6.12 12.30 -5.48
N GLY A 164 -6.91 11.93 -6.48
CA GLY A 164 -6.44 11.22 -7.67
C GLY A 164 -6.10 9.74 -7.47
N ALA A 165 -6.10 9.22 -6.24
CA ALA A 165 -6.01 7.78 -6.03
C ALA A 165 -7.36 7.12 -6.38
N GLU A 166 -7.27 6.08 -7.20
CA GLU A 166 -8.43 5.46 -7.83
C GLU A 166 -9.18 4.53 -6.86
N LEU A 167 -10.40 4.09 -7.20
CA LEU A 167 -11.09 3.04 -6.44
C LEU A 167 -10.30 1.73 -6.44
N VAL A 168 -10.27 1.03 -5.30
CA VAL A 168 -9.56 -0.25 -5.16
C VAL A 168 -9.96 -1.31 -6.19
N SER A 169 -11.18 -1.24 -6.72
CA SER A 169 -11.71 -2.17 -7.72
C SER A 169 -11.10 -1.98 -9.12
N ARG A 170 -10.60 -0.78 -9.43
CA ARG A 170 -10.06 -0.42 -10.76
C ARG A 170 -8.56 -0.68 -10.90
N TYR A 171 -7.86 -1.04 -9.82
CA TYR A 171 -6.47 -1.45 -9.90
C TYR A 171 -6.35 -2.85 -10.50
N ALA A 172 -5.44 -2.99 -11.47
CA ALA A 172 -5.01 -4.28 -11.99
C ALA A 172 -4.29 -5.07 -10.88
N VAL A 173 -4.67 -6.34 -10.71
CA VAL A 173 -4.16 -7.20 -9.64
C VAL A 173 -3.76 -8.56 -10.22
N PRO A 174 -2.59 -9.11 -9.85
CA PRO A 174 -2.18 -10.45 -10.28
C PRO A 174 -3.22 -11.51 -9.89
N ASP A 175 -3.39 -12.52 -10.75
CA ASP A 175 -4.47 -13.51 -10.65
C ASP A 175 -4.55 -14.20 -9.29
N GLN A 176 -3.38 -14.58 -8.75
CA GLN A 176 -3.24 -15.20 -7.42
C GLN A 176 -3.80 -14.34 -6.26
N HIS A 177 -3.98 -13.03 -6.47
CA HIS A 177 -4.47 -12.09 -5.47
C HIS A 177 -5.90 -11.60 -5.71
N ARG A 178 -6.52 -11.88 -6.87
CA ARG A 178 -7.86 -11.37 -7.23
C ARG A 178 -8.95 -11.72 -6.20
N ARG A 179 -8.81 -12.87 -5.54
CA ARG A 179 -9.76 -13.38 -4.53
C ARG A 179 -9.68 -12.67 -3.18
N PHE A 180 -8.62 -11.92 -2.92
CA PHE A 180 -8.42 -11.25 -1.65
C PHE A 180 -8.95 -9.82 -1.70
N ARG A 181 -9.49 -9.35 -0.57
CA ARG A 181 -10.02 -7.99 -0.48
C ARG A 181 -8.89 -6.96 -0.59
N ARG A 182 -9.23 -5.85 -1.24
CA ARG A 182 -8.37 -4.70 -1.49
C ARG A 182 -8.90 -3.50 -0.73
N LEU A 183 -8.00 -2.75 -0.09
CA LEU A 183 -8.35 -1.57 0.69
C LEU A 183 -7.31 -0.49 0.49
N HIS A 184 -7.75 0.77 0.43
CA HIS A 184 -6.86 1.85 0.80
C HIS A 184 -6.74 1.89 2.31
N VAL A 185 -5.53 2.13 2.80
CA VAL A 185 -5.23 2.09 4.23
C VAL A 185 -4.48 3.36 4.60
N ARG A 186 -4.84 3.94 5.75
CA ARG A 186 -4.06 4.96 6.46
C ARG A 186 -3.49 4.31 7.72
N ILE A 187 -2.19 4.48 7.92
CA ILE A 187 -1.47 4.01 9.11
C ILE A 187 -0.99 5.23 9.87
N THR A 188 -1.29 5.26 11.16
CA THR A 188 -0.66 6.20 12.11
C THR A 188 0.22 5.39 13.06
N TRP A 189 1.52 5.55 12.95
CA TRP A 189 2.50 4.91 13.81
C TRP A 189 2.52 5.59 15.17
N ARG A 190 2.42 4.77 16.22
CA ARG A 190 2.41 5.23 17.61
C ARG A 190 3.29 4.36 18.48
N SER A 191 3.87 4.96 19.50
CA SER A 191 4.51 4.25 20.60
C SER A 191 3.45 3.63 21.54
N PRO A 192 3.85 2.72 22.46
CA PRO A 192 2.92 2.10 23.41
C PRO A 192 2.13 3.08 24.30
N ASP A 193 2.69 4.26 24.57
CA ASP A 193 2.08 5.38 25.31
C ASP A 193 1.22 6.29 24.42
N GLY A 194 1.02 5.93 23.14
CA GLY A 194 0.10 6.60 22.21
C GLY A 194 0.69 7.79 21.46
N ARG A 195 1.95 8.15 21.71
CA ARG A 195 2.62 9.28 21.03
C ARG A 195 2.93 8.95 19.57
N PRO A 196 2.90 9.93 18.65
CA PRO A 196 3.32 9.71 17.27
C PRO A 196 4.75 9.21 17.18
N LEU A 197 4.97 8.15 16.41
CA LEU A 197 6.30 7.58 16.18
C LEU A 197 6.65 7.70 14.70
N LYS A 198 7.70 8.44 14.37
CA LYS A 198 8.12 8.60 12.98
C LYS A 198 8.82 7.33 12.48
N VAL A 199 8.38 6.83 11.33
CA VAL A 199 8.93 5.65 10.66
C VAL A 199 9.34 6.05 9.25
N ALA A 200 10.55 5.68 8.84
CA ALA A 200 11.05 5.91 7.49
C ALA A 200 10.41 4.95 6.48
N GLY A 201 10.16 5.44 5.27
CA GLY A 201 9.71 4.62 4.14
C GLY A 201 10.84 3.97 3.34
N PRO A 202 10.54 3.27 2.23
CA PRO A 202 9.21 3.01 1.69
C PRO A 202 8.42 2.02 2.53
N ILE A 203 7.14 2.32 2.74
CA ILE A 203 6.21 1.39 3.39
C ILE A 203 5.42 0.64 2.33
N CYS A 204 5.64 -0.67 2.26
CA CYS A 204 4.92 -1.59 1.38
C CYS A 204 4.38 -2.77 2.19
N ILE A 205 3.05 -2.87 2.35
CA ILE A 205 2.42 -3.96 3.11
C ILE A 205 1.38 -4.74 2.28
N GLY A 206 1.01 -5.91 2.78
CA GLY A 206 -0.03 -6.75 2.16
C GLY A 206 0.53 -7.85 1.24
N GLY A 207 -0.38 -8.63 0.67
CA GLY A 207 -0.07 -9.74 -0.22
C GLY A 207 0.55 -9.31 -1.56
N GLY A 208 0.23 -8.09 -2.01
CA GLY A 208 0.70 -7.52 -3.28
C GLY A 208 1.96 -6.64 -3.17
N ARG A 209 2.62 -6.58 -2.00
CA ARG A 209 3.79 -5.70 -1.76
C ARG A 209 4.98 -5.94 -2.70
N HIS A 210 5.02 -7.12 -3.34
CA HIS A 210 6.05 -7.52 -4.29
C HIS A 210 5.71 -7.18 -5.74
N THR A 211 4.50 -6.66 -5.99
CA THR A 211 3.97 -6.37 -7.34
C THR A 211 3.48 -4.92 -7.45
N GLY A 212 4.00 -4.01 -6.63
CA GLY A 212 3.65 -2.58 -6.65
C GLY A 212 2.33 -2.20 -5.98
N LEU A 213 1.68 -3.14 -5.29
CA LEU A 213 0.45 -2.90 -4.54
C LEU A 213 0.74 -2.77 -3.04
N GLY A 214 -0.08 -1.99 -2.34
CA GLY A 214 0.09 -1.70 -0.92
C GLY A 214 1.27 -0.77 -0.62
N LEU A 215 1.63 0.10 -1.57
CA LEU A 215 2.60 1.18 -1.41
C LEU A 215 1.96 2.37 -0.71
N PHE A 216 2.70 2.99 0.21
CA PHE A 216 2.28 4.18 0.94
C PHE A 216 3.20 5.35 0.67
N ALA A 217 2.61 6.54 0.71
CA ALA A 217 3.34 7.80 0.79
C ALA A 217 3.02 8.46 2.13
N ALA A 218 4.01 9.19 2.66
CA ALA A 218 3.85 9.97 3.87
C ALA A 218 2.85 11.09 3.62
N LEU A 219 1.83 11.16 4.47
CA LEU A 219 1.03 12.38 4.59
C LEU A 219 1.90 13.41 5.31
N LEU A 220 1.79 14.67 4.90
CA LEU A 220 2.42 15.75 5.66
C LEU A 220 1.74 15.74 7.03
N ASP A 221 2.54 15.72 8.09
CA ASP A 221 2.00 16.02 9.42
C ASP A 221 1.42 17.43 9.30
N ASP A 222 0.12 17.59 9.54
CA ASP A 222 -0.42 18.94 9.77
C ASP A 222 0.41 19.49 10.92
N ALA A 223 1.11 20.59 10.67
CA ALA A 223 1.85 21.29 11.71
C ALA A 223 0.81 21.71 12.76
N THR A 224 0.67 20.91 13.81
CA THR A 224 -0.01 21.30 15.06
C THR A 224 0.76 22.44 15.69
#